data_AF-A0A0F8DHX3-F1
#
_entry.id   AF-A0A0F8DHX3-F1
#
_cell.length_a   1.000
_cell.length_b   1.000
_cell.length_c   1.000
_cell.angle_alpha   90.00
_cell.angle_beta   90.00
_cell.angle_gamma   90.00
#
_symmetry.space_group_name_H-M   'P 1'
#
loop_
_entity.id
_entity.type
_entity.pdbx_description
1 polymer ?
#
loop_
_entity_poly.entity_id
_entity_poly.type
_entity_poly.pdbx_seq_one_letter_code
_entity_poly.pdbx_strand_id
1 'polypeptide(L)'
;MKTIKEVLLEFLEEQKRDRSPRTYNDYENLVSLFEEYLDNCAFDDLYEEDQELYKEKHKNEQKEYCQIFDLAYIVPLDIEYFLGDYLINDFGGSATFVETSRQFFRKFLPWAYEIDYIDPEHYVELVEVVGGITK
;
A
#
# COMPACT_ATOMS: atom_id res chain seq x y z
N MET A 1 -2.11 15.88 4.78
CA MET A 1 -2.66 14.51 4.75
C MET A 1 -1.83 13.63 5.66
N LYS A 2 -2.38 12.48 6.08
CA LYS A 2 -1.59 11.45 6.78
C LYS A 2 -0.71 10.73 5.77
N THR A 3 0.45 10.27 6.22
CA THR A 3 1.38 9.50 5.38
C THR A 3 0.83 8.10 5.09
N ILE A 4 1.33 7.43 4.05
CA ILE A 4 0.97 6.04 3.70
C ILE A 4 1.08 5.15 4.95
N LYS A 5 2.21 5.24 5.67
CA LYS A 5 2.44 4.47 6.90
C LYS A 5 1.39 4.75 7.98
N GLU A 6 1.07 6.02 8.22
CA GLU A 6 0.06 6.39 9.23
C GLU A 6 -1.32 5.84 8.87
N VAL A 7 -1.70 5.90 7.60
CA VAL A 7 -3.00 5.42 7.12
C VAL A 7 -3.10 3.90 7.15
N LEU A 8 -2.05 3.17 6.75
CA LEU A 8 -2.00 1.72 6.81
C LEU A 8 -2.09 1.21 8.26
N LEU A 9 -1.37 1.87 9.19
CA LEU A 9 -1.43 1.53 10.61
C LEU A 9 -2.81 1.78 11.22
N GLU A 10 -3.44 2.92 10.90
CA GLU A 10 -4.79 3.23 11.36
C GLU A 10 -5.80 2.18 10.89
N PHE A 11 -5.72 1.76 9.61
CA PHE A 11 -6.56 0.68 9.10
C PHE A 11 -6.31 -0.65 9.83
N LEU A 12 -5.05 -1.02 10.05
CA LEU A 12 -4.71 -2.24 10.79
C LEU A 12 -5.28 -2.22 12.22
N GLU A 13 -5.15 -1.11 12.92
CA GLU A 13 -5.70 -0.95 14.28
C GLU A 13 -7.21 -1.18 14.34
N GLU A 14 -7.95 -0.73 13.32
CA GLU A 14 -9.37 -1.02 13.18
C GLU A 14 -9.63 -2.50 12.90
N GLN A 15 -8.87 -3.11 11.97
CA GLN A 15 -9.01 -4.53 11.65
C GLN A 15 -8.70 -5.45 12.85
N LYS A 16 -7.83 -5.03 13.76
CA LYS A 16 -7.46 -5.81 14.96
C LYS A 16 -8.65 -6.19 15.84
N ARG A 17 -9.70 -5.36 15.87
CA ARG A 17 -10.87 -5.56 16.73
C ARG A 17 -11.81 -6.64 16.20
N ASP A 18 -11.88 -6.78 14.87
CA ASP A 18 -12.91 -7.58 14.19
C ASP A 18 -12.35 -8.84 13.53
N ARG A 19 -11.02 -8.99 13.45
CA ARG A 19 -10.38 -10.11 12.75
C ARG A 19 -9.86 -11.19 13.69
N SER A 20 -9.82 -12.41 13.15
CA SER A 20 -9.10 -13.50 13.82
C SER A 20 -7.61 -13.15 13.94
N PRO A 21 -6.91 -13.61 14.99
CA PRO A 21 -5.48 -13.34 15.16
C PRO A 21 -4.64 -13.76 13.95
N ARG A 22 -5.01 -14.86 13.29
CA ARG A 22 -4.33 -15.35 12.09
C ARG A 22 -4.45 -14.36 10.93
N THR A 23 -5.67 -13.94 10.61
CA THR A 23 -5.91 -12.99 9.51
C THR A 23 -5.28 -11.64 9.78
N TYR A 24 -5.33 -11.18 11.03
CA TYR A 24 -4.67 -9.94 11.42
C TYR A 24 -3.15 -10.01 11.25
N ASN A 25 -2.53 -11.13 11.64
CA ASN A 25 -1.09 -11.34 11.43
C ASN A 25 -0.73 -11.37 9.92
N ASP A 26 -1.57 -11.96 9.08
CA ASP A 26 -1.37 -11.91 7.62
C ASP A 26 -1.46 -10.46 7.09
N TYR A 27 -2.36 -9.63 7.65
CA TYR A 27 -2.46 -8.21 7.30
C TYR A 27 -1.25 -7.40 7.78
N GLU A 28 -0.75 -7.63 8.99
CA GLU A 28 0.47 -6.97 9.48
C GLU A 28 1.70 -7.31 8.61
N ASN A 29 1.85 -8.59 8.26
CA ASN A 29 2.91 -9.05 7.37
C ASN A 29 2.78 -8.41 5.99
N LEU A 30 1.57 -8.35 5.44
CA LEU A 30 1.29 -7.73 4.16
C LEU A 30 1.64 -6.24 4.16
N VAL A 31 1.19 -5.48 5.15
CA VAL A 31 1.47 -4.05 5.26
C VAL A 31 2.97 -3.81 5.34
N SER A 32 3.69 -4.60 6.14
CA SER A 32 5.15 -4.49 6.22
C SER A 32 5.83 -4.74 4.87
N LEU A 33 5.38 -5.75 4.12
CA LEU A 33 5.92 -6.05 2.78
C LEU A 33 5.58 -4.97 1.76
N PHE A 34 4.37 -4.39 1.85
CA PHE A 34 3.95 -3.35 0.93
C PHE A 34 4.69 -2.04 1.19
N GLU A 35 4.92 -1.68 2.46
CA GLU A 35 5.78 -0.55 2.83
C GLU A 35 7.20 -0.76 2.27
N GLU A 36 7.80 -1.92 2.50
CA GLU A 36 9.13 -2.24 1.96
C GLU A 36 9.18 -2.18 0.43
N TYR A 37 8.14 -2.69 -0.25
CA TYR A 37 8.04 -2.61 -1.70
C TYR A 37 8.02 -1.15 -2.19
N LEU A 38 7.15 -0.31 -1.63
CA LEU A 38 7.04 1.09 -2.02
C LEU A 38 8.34 1.87 -1.70
N ASP A 39 8.92 1.64 -0.53
CA ASP A 39 10.17 2.28 -0.11
C ASP A 39 11.34 1.97 -1.05
N ASN A 40 11.33 0.81 -1.72
CA ASN A 40 12.37 0.41 -2.66
C ASN A 40 12.05 0.69 -4.14
N CYS A 41 10.78 0.72 -4.53
CA CYS A 41 10.37 0.73 -5.93
C CYS A 41 9.68 2.02 -6.37
N ALA A 42 8.91 2.68 -5.51
CA ALA A 42 8.04 3.80 -5.91
C ALA A 42 8.79 5.12 -6.12
N PHE A 43 10.06 5.20 -5.69
CA PHE A 43 10.89 6.39 -5.84
C PHE A 43 11.15 6.76 -7.32
N ASP A 44 11.35 5.76 -8.19
CA ASP A 44 11.77 5.99 -9.58
C ASP A 44 10.66 6.62 -10.44
N ASP A 45 9.39 6.46 -10.04
CA ASP A 45 8.22 7.00 -10.74
C ASP A 45 7.83 8.42 -10.29
N LEU A 46 8.52 8.98 -9.28
CA LEU A 46 8.30 10.35 -8.82
C LEU A 46 8.78 11.40 -9.83
N TYR A 47 8.09 12.53 -9.88
CA TYR A 47 8.59 13.73 -10.54
C TYR A 47 9.87 14.26 -9.88
N GLU A 48 10.69 15.01 -10.61
CA GLU A 48 11.98 15.50 -10.14
C GLU A 48 11.89 16.26 -8.81
N GLU A 49 10.88 17.10 -8.64
CA GLU A 49 10.64 17.86 -7.41
C GLU A 49 10.33 16.96 -6.20
N ASP A 50 9.51 15.92 -6.39
CA ASP A 50 9.20 14.94 -5.34
C ASP A 50 10.40 14.06 -5.03
N GLN A 51 11.24 13.74 -6.02
CA GLN A 51 12.50 13.03 -5.80
C GLN A 51 13.48 13.86 -4.97
N GLU A 52 13.56 15.18 -5.21
CA GLU A 52 14.37 16.08 -4.40
C GLU A 52 13.87 16.16 -2.96
N LEU A 53 12.55 16.29 -2.77
CA LEU A 53 11.91 16.24 -1.46
C LEU A 53 12.26 14.94 -0.74
N TYR A 54 12.11 13.79 -1.40
CA TYR A 54 12.47 12.49 -0.85
C TYR A 54 13.94 12.44 -0.41
N LYS A 55 14.86 12.83 -1.29
CA LYS A 55 16.31 12.85 -1.01
C LYS A 55 16.64 13.74 0.19
N GLU A 56 16.00 14.90 0.30
CA GLU A 56 16.18 15.81 1.44
C GLU A 56 15.69 15.15 2.74
N LYS A 57 14.46 14.63 2.75
CA LYS A 57 13.85 13.99 3.92
C LYS A 57 14.60 12.75 4.37
N HIS A 58 14.96 11.88 3.44
CA HIS A 58 15.76 10.70 3.72
C HIS A 58 17.12 11.08 4.29
N LYS A 59 17.83 12.05 3.69
CA LYS A 59 19.14 12.50 4.19
C LYS A 59 19.09 13.12 5.59
N ASN A 60 18.13 14.02 5.83
CA ASN A 60 18.10 14.84 7.04
C ASN A 60 17.32 14.20 8.20
N GLU A 61 16.27 13.44 7.88
CA GLU A 61 15.33 12.89 8.86
C GLU A 61 15.33 11.36 8.90
N GLN A 62 16.05 10.68 7.98
CA GLN A 62 16.06 9.21 7.86
C GLN A 62 14.65 8.65 7.66
N LYS A 63 13.82 9.37 6.89
CA LYS A 63 12.47 8.94 6.53
C LYS A 63 12.48 8.17 5.23
N GLU A 64 11.72 7.08 5.21
CA GLU A 64 11.43 6.29 4.01
C GLU A 64 10.19 6.82 3.27
N TYR A 65 9.92 6.28 2.08
CA TYR A 65 8.89 6.78 1.15
C TYR A 65 7.52 6.83 1.82
N CYS A 66 7.13 5.73 2.48
CA CYS A 66 5.85 5.59 3.16
C CYS A 66 5.68 6.54 4.35
N GLN A 67 6.78 7.14 4.84
CA GLN A 67 6.79 8.12 5.94
C GLN A 67 6.80 9.58 5.46
N ILE A 68 6.84 9.80 4.15
CA ILE A 68 6.92 11.12 3.53
C ILE A 68 5.64 11.40 2.76
N PHE A 69 5.23 10.46 1.91
CA PHE A 69 4.12 10.63 0.99
C PHE A 69 2.81 10.11 1.56
N ASP A 70 1.70 10.61 1.02
CA ASP A 70 0.34 10.15 1.33
C ASP A 70 -0.19 9.18 0.26
N LEU A 71 -1.44 8.74 0.39
CA LEU A 71 -2.00 7.73 -0.52
C LEU A 71 -2.09 8.19 -1.98
N ALA A 72 -2.08 9.50 -2.28
CA ALA A 72 -2.14 9.99 -3.66
C ALA A 72 -0.87 9.64 -4.48
N TYR A 73 0.19 9.24 -3.79
CA TYR A 73 1.45 8.81 -4.40
C TYR A 73 1.51 7.30 -4.68
N ILE A 74 0.51 6.52 -4.26
CA ILE A 74 0.41 5.11 -4.63
C ILE A 74 -0.27 5.02 -5.98
N VAL A 75 0.47 4.72 -7.05
CA VAL A 75 -0.13 4.64 -8.39
C VAL A 75 -0.76 3.26 -8.64
N PRO A 76 -1.71 3.14 -9.59
CA PRO A 76 -2.34 1.85 -9.89
C PRO A 76 -1.33 0.74 -10.25
N LEU A 77 -0.22 1.10 -10.90
CA LEU A 77 0.85 0.17 -11.25
C LEU A 77 1.53 -0.45 -10.03
N ASP A 78 1.65 0.28 -8.91
CA ASP A 78 2.24 -0.23 -7.67
C ASP A 78 1.43 -1.41 -7.14
N ILE A 79 0.11 -1.26 -7.08
CA ILE A 79 -0.79 -2.32 -6.60
C ILE A 79 -0.84 -3.49 -7.60
N GLU A 80 -0.87 -3.19 -8.91
CA GLU A 80 -0.85 -4.21 -9.95
C GLU A 80 0.39 -5.09 -9.87
N TYR A 81 1.56 -4.46 -9.83
CA TYR A 81 2.84 -5.15 -9.77
C TYR A 81 3.02 -5.89 -8.45
N PHE A 82 2.69 -5.24 -7.33
CA PHE A 82 2.83 -5.84 -6.02
C PHE A 82 2.00 -7.13 -5.89
N LEU A 83 0.71 -7.08 -6.25
CA LEU A 83 -0.19 -8.23 -6.14
C LEU A 83 -0.04 -9.26 -7.27
N GLY A 84 0.35 -8.81 -8.47
CA GLY A 84 0.41 -9.61 -9.68
C GLY A 84 1.77 -10.28 -9.94
N ASP A 85 2.85 -9.72 -9.41
CA ASP A 85 4.22 -10.19 -9.64
C ASP A 85 5.00 -10.34 -8.33
N TYR A 86 5.24 -9.24 -7.61
CA TYR A 86 6.14 -9.22 -6.44
C TYR A 86 5.78 -10.26 -5.37
N LEU A 87 4.51 -10.32 -4.96
CA LEU A 87 4.08 -11.28 -3.95
C LEU A 87 4.24 -12.74 -4.40
N ILE A 88 4.20 -13.01 -5.70
CA ILE A 88 4.21 -14.36 -6.27
C ILE A 88 5.66 -14.78 -6.57
N ASN A 89 6.39 -13.96 -7.29
CA ASN A 89 7.68 -14.32 -7.88
C ASN A 89 8.87 -13.90 -7.02
N ASP A 90 8.84 -12.71 -6.41
CA ASP A 90 9.93 -12.19 -5.60
C ASP A 90 9.84 -12.67 -4.15
N PHE A 91 8.67 -12.52 -3.53
CA PHE A 91 8.45 -12.94 -2.15
C PHE A 91 8.19 -14.45 -2.01
N GLY A 92 7.60 -15.08 -3.02
CA GLY A 92 7.21 -16.50 -2.97
C GLY A 92 5.99 -16.78 -2.08
N GLY A 93 5.05 -15.85 -2.04
CA GLY A 93 3.83 -15.94 -1.25
C GLY A 93 2.93 -17.10 -1.68
N SER A 94 2.33 -17.78 -0.70
CA SER A 94 1.33 -18.82 -1.01
C SER A 94 0.10 -18.23 -1.70
N ALA A 95 -0.60 -19.03 -2.52
CA ALA A 95 -1.85 -18.60 -3.16
C ALA A 95 -2.89 -18.08 -2.14
N THR A 96 -2.95 -18.68 -0.95
CA THR A 96 -3.80 -18.22 0.15
C THR A 96 -3.39 -16.84 0.66
N PHE A 97 -2.09 -16.57 0.78
CA PHE A 97 -1.60 -15.27 1.21
C PHE A 97 -1.89 -14.20 0.16
N VAL A 98 -1.63 -14.48 -1.12
CA VAL A 98 -1.95 -13.56 -2.24
C VAL A 98 -3.44 -13.22 -2.26
N GLU A 99 -4.32 -14.21 -2.07
CA GLU A 99 -5.76 -13.95 -1.99
C GLU A 99 -6.15 -13.14 -0.76
N THR A 100 -5.54 -13.41 0.41
CA THR A 100 -5.70 -12.57 1.60
C THR A 100 -5.27 -11.12 1.34
N SER A 101 -4.20 -10.92 0.58
CA SER A 101 -3.72 -9.58 0.19
C SER A 101 -4.67 -8.85 -0.74
N ARG A 102 -5.23 -9.54 -1.74
CA ARG A 102 -6.30 -8.95 -2.58
C ARG A 102 -7.50 -8.53 -1.73
N GLN A 103 -7.90 -9.35 -0.76
CA GLN A 103 -8.99 -9.03 0.14
C GLN A 103 -8.67 -7.85 1.08
N PHE A 104 -7.42 -7.68 1.47
CA PHE A 104 -6.97 -6.49 2.20
C PHE A 104 -7.23 -5.24 1.37
N PHE A 105 -6.71 -5.15 0.14
CA PHE A 105 -6.89 -3.96 -0.70
C PHE A 105 -8.36 -3.69 -1.04
N ARG A 106 -9.17 -4.73 -1.28
CA ARG A 106 -10.63 -4.60 -1.49
C ARG A 106 -11.38 -4.00 -0.29
N LYS A 107 -10.77 -3.98 0.90
CA LYS A 107 -11.35 -3.38 2.12
C LYS A 107 -10.68 -2.08 2.50
N PHE A 108 -9.36 -2.00 2.30
CA PHE A 108 -8.57 -0.82 2.58
C PHE A 108 -8.98 0.36 1.70
N LEU A 109 -9.09 0.15 0.37
CA LEU A 109 -9.38 1.25 -0.56
C LEU A 109 -10.77 1.89 -0.30
N PRO A 110 -11.87 1.11 -0.14
CA PRO A 110 -13.15 1.72 0.20
C PRO A 110 -13.13 2.43 1.55
N TRP A 111 -12.47 1.86 2.57
CA TRP A 111 -12.33 2.48 3.88
C TRP A 111 -11.59 3.81 3.79
N ALA A 112 -10.46 3.86 3.07
CA ALA A 112 -9.65 5.07 2.91
C ALA A 112 -10.40 6.15 2.12
N TYR A 113 -11.22 5.75 1.13
CA TYR A 113 -12.12 6.65 0.43
C TYR A 113 -13.23 7.21 1.33
N GLU A 114 -13.88 6.36 2.13
CA GLU A 114 -14.97 6.75 3.04
C GLU A 114 -14.56 7.77 4.10
N ILE A 115 -13.27 7.82 4.46
CA ILE A 115 -12.70 8.78 5.42
C ILE A 115 -11.92 9.93 4.75
N ASP A 116 -12.11 10.14 3.45
CA ASP A 116 -11.52 11.23 2.66
C ASP A 116 -9.98 11.22 2.57
N TYR A 117 -9.33 10.05 2.61
CA TYR A 117 -7.88 9.92 2.39
C TYR A 117 -7.49 9.70 0.93
N ILE A 118 -8.43 9.33 0.08
CA ILE A 118 -8.25 9.14 -1.36
C ILE A 118 -9.32 9.95 -2.08
N ASP A 119 -8.95 10.70 -3.12
CA ASP A 119 -9.94 11.42 -3.93
C ASP A 119 -10.72 10.45 -4.85
N PRO A 120 -11.91 10.85 -5.36
CA PRO A 120 -12.75 9.95 -6.13
C PRO A 120 -12.12 9.42 -7.43
N GLU A 121 -11.30 10.22 -8.12
CA GLU A 121 -10.69 9.83 -9.38
C GLU A 121 -9.62 8.77 -9.13
N HIS A 122 -8.72 9.05 -8.18
CA HIS A 122 -7.67 8.12 -7.80
C HIS A 122 -8.24 6.82 -7.19
N TYR A 123 -9.30 6.90 -6.37
CA TYR A 123 -9.98 5.73 -5.83
C TYR A 123 -10.47 4.79 -6.94
N VAL A 124 -11.09 5.33 -8.00
CA VAL A 124 -11.60 4.53 -9.12
C VAL A 124 -10.47 3.76 -9.81
N GLU A 125 -9.35 4.42 -10.09
CA GLU A 125 -8.20 3.78 -10.73
C GLU A 125 -7.64 2.62 -9.89
N LEU A 126 -7.48 2.83 -8.57
CA LEU A 126 -6.95 1.81 -7.67
C LEU A 126 -7.89 0.59 -7.55
N VAL A 127 -9.21 0.80 -7.46
CA VAL A 127 -10.15 -0.32 -7.35
C VAL A 127 -10.30 -1.10 -8.65
N GLU A 128 -10.17 -0.44 -9.81
CA GLU A 128 -10.18 -1.10 -11.12
C GLU A 128 -9.03 -2.11 -11.24
N VAL A 129 -7.82 -1.73 -10.83
CA VAL A 129 -6.67 -2.65 -10.79
C VAL A 129 -6.93 -3.82 -9.85
N VAL A 130 -7.35 -3.58 -8.61
CA VAL A 130 -7.61 -4.65 -7.63
C VAL A 130 -8.74 -5.59 -8.10
N GLY A 131 -9.73 -5.07 -8.82
CA GLY A 131 -10.80 -5.83 -9.44
C GLY A 131 -10.36 -6.64 -10.66
N GLY A 132 -9.43 -6.11 -11.45
CA GLY A 132 -8.92 -6.70 -12.69
C GLY A 132 -7.90 -7.84 -12.48
N ILE A 133 -7.27 -7.94 -11.30
CA ILE A 133 -6.36 -9.02 -10.96
C ILE A 133 -7.16 -10.32 -10.72
N THR A 134 -7.48 -11.02 -11.81
CA THR A 134 -8.05 -12.37 -11.80
C THR A 134 -7.09 -13.35 -12.46
N LYS A 135 -6.24 -14.00 -11.65
CA LYS A 135 -5.56 -15.25 -11.97
C LYS A 135 -5.38 -16.06 -10.69
#